data_AF-C8PU30-F1
#
_entry.id   AF-C8PU30-F1
#
_cell.length_a   1.000
_cell.length_b   1.000
_cell.length_c   1.000
_cell.angle_alpha   90.00
_cell.angle_beta   90.00
_cell.angle_gamma   90.00
#
_symmetry.space_group_name_H-M   'P 1'
#
loop_
_entity.id
_entity.type
_entity.pdbx_description
1 polymer ?
#
loop_
_entity_poly.entity_id
_entity_poly.type
_entity_poly.pdbx_seq_one_letter_code
_entity_poly.pdbx_strand_id
1 'polypeptide(L)'
;MSRNKLSVKDFYDSLAADYDAEQDAANFRFVREPEKELIRDFFEKEQFTDSSILEIGAGTGRFSLLFAAACRSYTVVDLSPAMLQQLTKKAEREHITNITAIEGDFLQAPISGTFDYIVSFTAIEYILDKKALFRKMAQLLKPGGKLFITTTHKTFIRFWGCFGNYFRQHIFMNMYSKREVKKLLQNNGLKPLLIEDYVLKRFPFKGILLVIHAQKD
;
A
#
# COMPACT_ATOMS: atom_id res chain seq x y z
N MET A 1 21.84 25.89 -11.69
CA MET A 1 21.79 25.18 -10.40
C MET A 1 20.81 24.03 -10.51
N SER A 2 21.33 22.81 -10.69
CA SER A 2 20.54 21.57 -10.73
C SER A 2 19.98 21.30 -9.33
N ARG A 3 18.71 21.63 -9.07
CA ARG A 3 18.03 21.09 -7.89
C ARG A 3 17.86 19.59 -8.15
N ASN A 4 18.64 18.76 -7.46
CA ASN A 4 18.50 17.31 -7.51
C ASN A 4 17.03 16.95 -7.24
N LYS A 5 16.37 16.32 -8.23
CA LYS A 5 15.06 15.72 -8.00
C LYS A 5 15.27 14.57 -7.02
N LEU A 6 14.72 14.68 -5.82
CA LEU A 6 14.72 13.60 -4.84
C LEU A 6 13.95 12.41 -5.42
N SER A 7 14.55 11.22 -5.39
CA SER A 7 13.81 10.00 -5.72
C SER A 7 12.80 9.69 -4.62
N VAL A 8 11.81 8.83 -4.91
CA VAL A 8 10.85 8.34 -3.89
C VAL A 8 11.61 7.71 -2.70
N LYS A 9 12.67 6.95 -3.01
CA LYS A 9 13.55 6.34 -2.01
C LYS A 9 14.20 7.39 -1.11
N ASP A 10 14.87 8.39 -1.67
CA ASP A 10 15.59 9.40 -0.89
C ASP A 10 14.64 10.21 0.01
N PHE A 11 13.45 10.54 -0.50
CA PHE A 11 12.43 11.23 0.28
C PHE A 11 12.01 10.42 1.51
N TYR A 12 11.69 9.13 1.32
CA TYR A 12 11.27 8.29 2.43
C TYR A 12 12.42 7.88 3.35
N ASP A 13 13.64 7.74 2.84
CA ASP A 13 14.84 7.54 3.67
C ASP A 13 15.05 8.70 4.66
N SER A 14 14.87 9.94 4.20
CA SER A 14 15.00 11.12 5.07
C SER A 14 13.85 11.29 6.07
N LEU A 15 12.67 10.74 5.77
CA LEU A 15 11.48 10.85 6.61
C LEU A 15 11.34 9.71 7.62
N ALA A 16 12.03 8.58 7.43
CA ALA A 16 11.77 7.33 8.14
C ALA A 16 11.74 7.44 9.67
N ALA A 17 12.60 8.27 10.27
CA ALA A 17 12.67 8.44 11.73
C ALA A 17 11.42 9.10 12.33
N ASP A 18 10.84 10.06 11.63
CA ASP A 18 9.70 10.86 12.09
C ASP A 18 8.37 10.46 11.44
N TYR A 19 8.41 9.52 10.48
CA TYR A 19 7.28 9.15 9.64
C TYR A 19 6.02 8.83 10.44
N ASP A 20 6.14 8.01 11.49
CA ASP A 20 5.00 7.62 12.31
C ASP A 20 4.37 8.80 13.04
N ALA A 21 5.20 9.64 13.65
CA ALA A 21 4.75 10.84 14.35
C ALA A 21 4.05 11.80 13.39
N GLU A 22 4.57 11.95 12.16
CA GLU A 22 3.90 12.73 11.12
C GLU A 22 2.55 12.11 10.72
N GLN A 23 2.47 10.80 10.52
CA GLN A 23 1.21 10.14 10.14
C GLN A 23 0.13 10.21 11.24
N ASP A 24 0.53 10.30 12.51
CA ASP A 24 -0.39 10.45 13.64
C ASP A 24 -0.68 11.93 14.00
N ALA A 25 -0.05 12.88 13.31
CA ALA A 25 -0.31 14.30 13.51
C ALA A 25 -1.76 14.66 13.14
N ALA A 26 -2.32 15.65 13.85
CA ALA A 26 -3.72 16.08 13.68
C ALA A 26 -4.09 16.43 12.23
N ASN A 27 -3.13 16.96 11.47
CA ASN A 27 -3.30 17.35 10.07
C ASN A 27 -3.55 16.15 9.13
N PHE A 28 -3.23 14.92 9.51
CA PHE A 28 -3.46 13.73 8.71
C PHE A 28 -4.58 12.84 9.25
N ARG A 29 -5.02 13.08 10.49
CA ARG A 29 -6.02 12.28 11.20
C ARG A 29 -7.30 12.06 10.40
N PHE A 30 -7.77 13.08 9.67
CA PHE A 30 -9.00 13.00 8.89
C PHE A 30 -8.95 12.01 7.71
N VAL A 31 -7.76 11.64 7.23
CA VAL A 31 -7.57 10.58 6.23
C VAL A 31 -7.13 9.28 6.89
N ARG A 32 -6.23 9.36 7.87
CA ARG A 32 -5.58 8.18 8.46
C ARG A 32 -6.46 7.40 9.42
N GLU A 33 -7.35 8.04 10.18
CA GLU A 33 -8.26 7.29 11.06
C GLU A 33 -9.27 6.45 10.26
N PRO A 34 -9.96 7.01 9.24
CA PRO A 34 -10.81 6.18 8.38
C PRO A 34 -10.05 5.07 7.64
N GLU A 35 -8.80 5.30 7.26
CA GLU A 35 -7.96 4.25 6.66
C GLU A 35 -7.65 3.13 7.67
N LYS A 36 -7.28 3.48 8.91
CA LYS A 36 -7.08 2.51 9.99
C LYS A 36 -8.34 1.69 10.23
N GLU A 37 -9.52 2.31 10.25
CA GLU A 37 -10.82 1.63 10.40
C GLU A 37 -11.06 0.65 9.24
N LEU A 38 -10.84 1.08 7.99
CA LEU A 38 -10.97 0.22 6.82
C LEU A 38 -10.06 -1.02 6.87
N ILE A 39 -8.82 -0.83 7.28
CA ILE A 39 -7.83 -1.91 7.37
C ILE A 39 -8.22 -2.87 8.50
N ARG A 40 -8.69 -2.36 9.65
CA ARG A 40 -9.22 -3.18 10.75
C ARG A 40 -10.46 -3.96 10.33
N ASP A 41 -11.43 -3.33 9.68
CA ASP A 41 -12.63 -3.99 9.17
C ASP A 41 -12.29 -5.13 8.22
N PHE A 42 -11.30 -4.95 7.35
CA PHE A 42 -10.81 -6.02 6.47
C PHE A 42 -10.12 -7.11 7.29
N PHE A 43 -9.26 -6.72 8.23
CA PHE A 43 -8.52 -7.66 9.08
C PHE A 43 -9.46 -8.56 9.89
N GLU A 44 -10.54 -8.02 10.44
CA GLU A 44 -11.51 -8.76 11.25
C GLU A 44 -12.42 -9.70 10.43
N LYS A 45 -12.62 -9.41 9.14
CA LYS A 45 -13.50 -10.20 8.25
C LYS A 45 -12.78 -11.36 7.57
N GLU A 46 -11.46 -11.31 7.51
CA GLU A 46 -10.64 -12.32 6.85
C GLU A 46 -9.93 -13.21 7.89
N GLN A 47 -9.64 -14.45 7.50
CA GLN A 47 -8.90 -15.38 8.35
C GLN A 47 -7.49 -15.56 7.81
N PHE A 48 -6.51 -15.03 8.53
CA PHE A 48 -5.10 -15.09 8.12
C PHE A 48 -4.34 -16.29 8.67
N THR A 49 -4.97 -17.12 9.52
CA THR A 49 -4.34 -18.33 10.07
C THR A 49 -3.75 -19.19 8.95
N ASP A 50 -2.49 -19.61 9.11
CA ASP A 50 -1.74 -20.39 8.11
C ASP A 50 -1.61 -19.75 6.72
N SER A 51 -1.89 -18.46 6.57
CA SER A 51 -1.75 -17.75 5.30
C SER A 51 -0.33 -17.20 5.11
N SER A 52 0.04 -17.02 3.85
CA SER A 52 1.20 -16.26 3.41
C SER A 52 0.75 -14.92 2.82
N ILE A 53 1.32 -13.82 3.30
CA ILE A 53 0.94 -12.47 2.91
C ILE A 53 2.16 -11.75 2.32
N LEU A 54 1.95 -11.01 1.23
CA LEU A 54 2.93 -10.06 0.67
C LEU A 54 2.39 -8.63 0.81
N GLU A 55 3.14 -7.76 1.45
CA GLU A 55 2.85 -6.33 1.51
C GLU A 55 3.77 -5.53 0.58
N ILE A 56 3.16 -4.67 -0.24
CA ILE A 56 3.86 -3.76 -1.15
C ILE A 56 3.94 -2.36 -0.50
N GLY A 57 5.14 -1.89 -0.23
CA GLY A 57 5.44 -0.59 0.38
C GLY A 57 5.06 -0.52 1.85
N ALA A 58 5.65 -1.39 2.67
CA ALA A 58 5.34 -1.51 4.10
C ALA A 58 5.75 -0.29 4.95
N GLY A 59 6.64 0.56 4.45
CA GLY A 59 7.16 1.70 5.19
C GLY A 59 7.77 1.28 6.53
N THR A 60 7.44 2.00 7.59
CA THR A 60 7.88 1.68 8.96
C THR A 60 7.13 0.51 9.60
N GLY A 61 6.23 -0.17 8.88
CA GLY A 61 5.49 -1.32 9.38
C GLY A 61 4.25 -1.00 10.21
N ARG A 62 3.62 0.18 10.04
CA ARG A 62 2.47 0.64 10.84
C ARG A 62 1.31 -0.36 10.88
N PHE A 63 1.09 -1.11 9.80
CA PHE A 63 0.09 -2.16 9.72
C PHE A 63 0.70 -3.56 9.60
N SER A 64 1.94 -3.68 9.11
CA SER A 64 2.60 -4.96 8.88
C SER A 64 2.59 -5.86 10.11
N LEU A 65 2.86 -5.30 11.30
CA LEU A 65 2.95 -6.07 12.55
C LEU A 65 1.62 -6.73 12.92
N LEU A 66 0.50 -6.02 12.70
CA LEU A 66 -0.85 -6.53 12.93
C LEU A 66 -1.12 -7.80 12.09
N PHE A 67 -0.79 -7.76 10.80
CA PHE A 67 -1.00 -8.89 9.92
C PHE A 67 0.01 -10.02 10.15
N ALA A 68 1.27 -9.67 10.39
CA ALA A 68 2.34 -10.63 10.67
C ALA A 68 2.02 -11.47 11.92
N ALA A 69 1.45 -10.88 12.96
CA ALA A 69 1.01 -11.60 14.16
C ALA A 69 -0.13 -12.60 13.92
N ALA A 70 -0.84 -12.52 12.79
CA ALA A 70 -2.02 -13.33 12.50
C ALA A 70 -1.82 -14.37 11.39
N CYS A 71 -0.64 -14.42 10.75
CA CYS A 71 -0.37 -15.29 9.60
C CYS A 71 0.85 -16.19 9.81
N ARG A 72 1.05 -17.16 8.91
CA ARG A 72 2.23 -18.05 8.93
C ARG A 72 3.49 -17.30 8.51
N SER A 73 3.41 -16.48 7.46
CA SER A 73 4.57 -15.78 6.90
C SER A 73 4.17 -14.46 6.28
N TYR A 74 4.95 -13.42 6.57
CA TYR A 74 4.69 -12.06 6.09
C TYR A 74 5.90 -11.53 5.32
N THR A 75 5.79 -11.38 4.02
CA THR A 75 6.85 -10.80 3.18
C THR A 75 6.52 -9.34 2.92
N VAL A 76 7.50 -8.45 3.08
CA VAL A 76 7.35 -7.03 2.74
C VAL A 76 8.37 -6.64 1.68
N VAL A 77 7.99 -5.71 0.82
CA VAL A 77 8.90 -5.08 -0.15
C VAL A 77 8.76 -3.57 -0.10
N ASP A 78 9.87 -2.86 0.07
CA ASP A 78 9.89 -1.41 0.14
C ASP A 78 11.17 -0.84 -0.52
N LEU A 79 11.05 0.35 -1.12
CA LEU A 79 12.17 1.05 -1.75
C LEU A 79 13.16 1.62 -0.73
N SER A 80 12.69 1.95 0.47
CA SER A 80 13.46 2.67 1.49
C SER A 80 14.08 1.70 2.50
N PRO A 81 15.41 1.54 2.51
CA PRO A 81 16.09 0.76 3.55
C PRO A 81 15.89 1.36 4.95
N ALA A 82 15.79 2.69 5.08
CA ALA A 82 15.56 3.31 6.38
C ALA A 82 14.17 2.98 6.95
N MET A 83 13.14 2.91 6.09
CA MET A 83 11.80 2.44 6.46
C MET A 83 11.82 0.99 6.94
N LEU A 84 12.44 0.10 6.16
CA LEU A 84 12.60 -1.31 6.54
C LEU A 84 13.37 -1.49 7.85
N GLN A 85 14.35 -0.62 8.14
CA GLN A 85 15.06 -0.62 9.41
C GLN A 85 14.12 -0.29 10.58
N GLN A 86 13.22 0.69 10.43
CA GLN A 86 12.22 1.01 11.46
C GLN A 86 11.25 -0.15 11.66
N LEU A 87 10.78 -0.76 10.57
CA LEU A 87 9.91 -1.94 10.62
C LEU A 87 10.57 -3.08 11.39
N THR A 88 11.81 -3.41 11.04
CA THR A 88 12.57 -4.49 11.68
C THR A 88 12.73 -4.25 13.19
N LYS A 89 13.10 -3.03 13.60
CA LYS A 89 13.20 -2.67 15.02
C LYS A 89 11.89 -2.84 15.79
N LYS A 90 10.74 -2.54 15.17
CA LYS A 90 9.45 -2.74 15.81
C LYS A 90 9.07 -4.21 15.88
N ALA A 91 9.32 -4.97 14.82
CA ALA A 91 9.10 -6.41 14.80
C ALA A 91 9.91 -7.12 15.91
N GLU A 92 11.18 -6.72 16.08
CA GLU A 92 12.02 -7.21 17.19
C GLU A 92 11.43 -6.90 18.57
N ARG A 93 10.94 -5.67 18.78
CA ARG A 93 10.31 -5.25 20.04
C ARG A 93 9.00 -5.98 20.35
N GLU A 94 8.25 -6.34 19.32
CA GLU A 94 6.98 -7.07 19.44
C GLU A 94 7.15 -8.60 19.34
N HIS A 95 8.40 -9.08 19.26
CA HIS A 95 8.74 -10.50 19.11
C HIS A 95 8.11 -11.16 17.88
N ILE A 96 7.91 -10.40 16.80
CA ILE A 96 7.40 -10.89 15.53
C ILE A 96 8.58 -11.36 14.68
N THR A 97 8.66 -12.67 14.44
CA THR A 97 9.82 -13.31 13.79
C THR A 97 9.53 -13.85 12.39
N ASN A 98 8.29 -13.74 11.91
CA ASN A 98 7.85 -14.31 10.63
C ASN A 98 7.85 -13.28 9.47
N ILE A 99 8.47 -12.11 9.67
CA ILE A 99 8.60 -11.09 8.63
C ILE A 99 9.87 -11.30 7.81
N THR A 100 9.73 -11.32 6.48
CA THR A 100 10.85 -11.25 5.53
C THR A 100 10.83 -9.92 4.79
N ALA A 101 11.86 -9.09 4.96
CA ALA A 101 11.97 -7.79 4.32
C ALA A 101 12.83 -7.85 3.04
N ILE A 102 12.30 -7.27 1.95
CA ILE A 102 12.97 -7.16 0.66
C ILE A 102 13.13 -5.67 0.33
N GLU A 103 14.37 -5.19 0.29
CA GLU A 103 14.64 -3.85 -0.24
C GLU A 103 14.55 -3.88 -1.78
N GLY A 104 13.76 -2.99 -2.35
CA GLY A 104 13.77 -2.73 -3.78
C GLY A 104 12.46 -2.25 -4.37
N ASP A 105 12.53 -1.95 -5.67
CA ASP A 105 11.35 -1.64 -6.48
C ASP A 105 10.49 -2.90 -6.63
N PHE A 106 9.24 -2.85 -6.20
CA PHE A 106 8.30 -3.96 -6.34
C PHE A 106 8.28 -4.57 -7.74
N LEU A 107 8.40 -3.78 -8.81
CA LEU A 107 8.38 -4.31 -10.18
C LEU A 107 9.62 -5.15 -10.51
N GLN A 108 10.76 -4.83 -9.90
CA GLN A 108 12.06 -5.43 -10.19
C GLN A 108 12.53 -6.43 -9.13
N ALA A 109 11.98 -6.33 -7.91
CA ALA A 109 12.38 -7.14 -6.77
C ALA A 109 12.15 -8.65 -7.06
N PRO A 110 13.13 -9.51 -6.73
CA PRO A 110 13.06 -10.95 -6.95
C PRO A 110 12.21 -11.63 -5.87
N ILE A 111 10.90 -11.39 -5.93
CA ILE A 111 9.93 -11.98 -5.01
C ILE A 111 9.64 -13.41 -5.47
N SER A 112 9.97 -14.38 -4.62
CA SER A 112 9.79 -15.81 -4.90
C SER A 112 8.50 -16.34 -4.31
N GLY A 113 7.87 -17.31 -4.99
CA GLY A 113 6.68 -18.00 -4.51
C GLY A 113 5.36 -17.31 -4.86
N THR A 114 4.28 -17.79 -4.25
CA THR A 114 2.94 -17.23 -4.37
C THR A 114 2.30 -17.06 -3.00
N PHE A 115 1.38 -16.12 -2.88
CA PHE A 115 0.81 -15.66 -1.62
C PHE A 115 -0.71 -15.89 -1.59
N ASP A 116 -1.22 -16.17 -0.41
CA ASP A 116 -2.66 -16.25 -0.14
C ASP A 116 -3.28 -14.84 -0.17
N TYR A 117 -2.52 -13.85 0.32
CA TYR A 117 -2.91 -12.44 0.31
C TYR A 117 -1.80 -11.55 -0.25
N ILE A 118 -2.20 -10.53 -1.01
CA ILE A 118 -1.36 -9.37 -1.31
C ILE A 118 -2.05 -8.13 -0.76
N VAL A 119 -1.31 -7.31 -0.01
CA VAL A 119 -1.82 -6.08 0.59
C VAL A 119 -0.94 -4.87 0.27
N SER A 120 -1.50 -3.67 0.33
CA SER A 120 -0.75 -2.42 0.25
C SER A 120 -1.57 -1.26 0.80
N PHE A 121 -0.93 -0.40 1.59
CA PHE A 121 -1.62 0.69 2.29
C PHE A 121 -1.05 2.06 1.91
N THR A 122 -1.69 2.74 0.96
CA THR A 122 -1.26 4.05 0.40
C THR A 122 0.18 4.08 -0.14
N ALA A 123 0.64 2.98 -0.75
CA ALA A 123 1.98 2.89 -1.33
C ALA A 123 2.00 2.68 -2.85
N ILE A 124 1.03 1.95 -3.42
CA ILE A 124 1.07 1.64 -4.87
C ILE A 124 1.00 2.89 -5.78
N GLU A 125 0.53 4.03 -5.28
CA GLU A 125 0.55 5.30 -6.00
C GLU A 125 1.94 5.75 -6.44
N TYR A 126 3.01 5.28 -5.81
CA TYR A 126 4.38 5.57 -6.23
C TYR A 126 4.88 4.67 -7.37
N ILE A 127 4.15 3.61 -7.72
CA ILE A 127 4.50 2.68 -8.79
C ILE A 127 3.85 3.13 -10.10
N LEU A 128 4.65 3.69 -11.01
CA LEU A 128 4.14 4.38 -12.20
C LEU A 128 3.49 3.44 -13.23
N ASP A 129 4.09 2.27 -13.48
CA ASP A 129 3.53 1.28 -14.41
C ASP A 129 2.43 0.45 -13.74
N LYS A 130 1.21 0.99 -13.77
CA LYS A 130 0.00 0.32 -13.25
C LYS A 130 -0.25 -1.04 -13.91
N LYS A 131 0.06 -1.21 -15.20
CA LYS A 131 -0.21 -2.47 -15.90
C LYS A 131 0.75 -3.55 -15.40
N ALA A 132 2.04 -3.23 -15.30
CA ALA A 132 3.04 -4.14 -14.74
C ALA A 132 2.75 -4.48 -13.28
N LEU A 133 2.34 -3.49 -12.47
CA LEU A 133 1.95 -3.67 -11.08
C LEU A 133 0.84 -4.73 -10.93
N PHE A 134 -0.31 -4.52 -11.60
CA PHE A 134 -1.44 -5.45 -11.47
C PHE A 134 -1.14 -6.83 -12.06
N ARG A 135 -0.35 -6.91 -13.13
CA ARG A 135 0.11 -8.18 -13.70
C ARG A 135 0.99 -8.95 -12.71
N LYS A 136 1.98 -8.28 -12.10
CA LYS A 136 2.89 -8.92 -11.14
C LYS A 136 2.13 -9.37 -9.88
N MET A 137 1.21 -8.56 -9.36
CA MET A 137 0.34 -8.97 -8.24
C MET A 137 -0.48 -10.22 -8.58
N ALA A 138 -1.10 -10.27 -9.76
CA ALA A 138 -1.86 -11.44 -10.18
C ALA A 138 -0.98 -12.69 -10.35
N GLN A 139 0.25 -12.55 -10.83
CA GLN A 139 1.21 -13.66 -10.94
C GLN A 139 1.64 -14.21 -9.56
N LEU A 140 1.83 -13.31 -8.59
CA LEU A 140 2.24 -13.65 -7.23
C LEU A 140 1.09 -14.14 -6.35
N LEU A 141 -0.17 -13.98 -6.74
CA LEU A 141 -1.32 -14.54 -6.01
C LEU A 141 -1.52 -16.02 -6.34
N LYS A 142 -1.85 -16.81 -5.33
CA LYS A 142 -2.38 -18.18 -5.50
C LYS A 142 -3.78 -18.13 -6.12
N PRO A 143 -4.23 -19.18 -6.83
CA PRO A 143 -5.65 -19.35 -7.17
C PRO A 143 -6.51 -19.24 -5.91
N GLY A 144 -7.61 -18.48 -5.97
CA GLY A 144 -8.45 -18.19 -4.81
C GLY A 144 -7.88 -17.17 -3.81
N GLY A 145 -6.61 -16.74 -3.97
CA GLY A 145 -5.98 -15.73 -3.13
C GLY A 145 -6.58 -14.34 -3.31
N LYS A 146 -6.40 -13.47 -2.31
CA LYS A 146 -7.08 -12.16 -2.24
C LYS A 146 -6.10 -10.98 -2.27
N LEU A 147 -6.56 -9.89 -2.87
CA LEU A 147 -5.86 -8.61 -2.95
C LEU A 147 -6.63 -7.57 -2.14
N PHE A 148 -5.98 -6.86 -1.22
CA PHE A 148 -6.59 -5.73 -0.52
C PHE A 148 -5.67 -4.50 -0.51
N ILE A 149 -6.11 -3.42 -1.14
CA ILE A 149 -5.30 -2.21 -1.33
C ILE A 149 -6.10 -0.97 -0.93
N THR A 150 -5.48 -0.09 -0.14
CA THR A 150 -5.87 1.33 -0.04
C THR A 150 -4.93 2.17 -0.89
N THR A 151 -5.47 3.06 -1.71
CA THR A 151 -4.66 3.96 -2.53
C THR A 151 -5.35 5.29 -2.75
N THR A 152 -4.63 6.21 -3.36
CA THR A 152 -5.13 7.52 -3.76
C THR A 152 -6.18 7.46 -4.89
N HIS A 153 -7.40 7.96 -4.60
CA HIS A 153 -8.48 8.06 -5.59
C HIS A 153 -8.29 9.26 -6.54
N LYS A 154 -8.63 9.09 -7.82
CA LYS A 154 -8.58 10.14 -8.84
C LYS A 154 -9.79 11.07 -8.74
N THR A 155 -9.74 11.99 -7.78
CA THR A 155 -10.75 13.05 -7.60
C THR A 155 -10.14 14.44 -7.76
N PHE A 156 -11.00 15.45 -7.91
CA PHE A 156 -10.56 16.84 -8.07
C PHE A 156 -9.75 17.32 -6.86
N ILE A 157 -10.21 17.08 -5.63
CA ILE A 157 -9.45 17.42 -4.40
C ILE A 157 -8.08 16.77 -4.43
N ARG A 158 -8.04 15.47 -4.73
CA ARG A 158 -6.82 14.71 -4.64
C ARG A 158 -5.84 15.04 -5.75
N PHE A 159 -6.33 15.43 -6.93
CA PHE A 159 -5.51 16.04 -7.98
C PHE A 159 -4.76 17.27 -7.46
N TRP A 160 -5.44 18.21 -6.80
CA TRP A 160 -4.77 19.40 -6.24
C TRP A 160 -3.82 19.06 -5.08
N GLY A 161 -4.18 18.09 -4.24
CA GLY A 161 -3.29 17.60 -3.18
C GLY A 161 -2.02 16.94 -3.74
N CYS A 162 -2.15 16.07 -4.74
CA CYS A 162 -1.01 15.45 -5.44
C CYS A 162 -0.18 16.48 -6.20
N PHE A 163 -0.82 17.49 -6.80
CA PHE A 163 -0.14 18.60 -7.45
C PHE A 163 0.68 19.40 -6.44
N GLY A 164 0.09 19.81 -5.31
CA GLY A 164 0.82 20.48 -4.23
C GLY A 164 2.00 19.65 -3.71
N ASN A 165 1.81 18.35 -3.50
CA ASN A 165 2.89 17.44 -3.12
C ASN A 165 3.98 17.36 -4.19
N TYR A 166 3.64 17.33 -5.48
CA TYR A 166 4.62 17.37 -6.56
C TYR A 166 5.44 18.66 -6.55
N PHE A 167 4.85 19.83 -6.29
CA PHE A 167 5.62 21.08 -6.18
C PHE A 167 6.51 21.13 -4.93
N ARG A 168 6.09 20.47 -3.85
CA ARG A 168 6.85 20.41 -2.59
C ARG A 168 7.98 19.37 -2.62
N GLN A 169 7.72 18.21 -3.19
CA GLN A 169 8.56 17.01 -3.08
C GLN A 169 9.19 16.62 -4.42
N HIS A 170 8.70 17.14 -5.54
CA HIS A 170 9.06 16.72 -6.91
C HIS A 170 8.80 15.23 -7.20
N ILE A 171 7.92 14.60 -6.42
CA ILE A 171 7.51 13.20 -6.59
C ILE A 171 6.13 13.16 -7.24
N PHE A 172 6.05 12.45 -8.36
CA PHE A 172 4.79 12.18 -9.04
C PHE A 172 4.13 10.92 -8.45
N MET A 173 2.81 10.97 -8.30
CA MET A 173 2.02 9.84 -7.82
C MET A 173 0.90 9.53 -8.81
N ASN A 174 0.69 8.24 -9.03
CA ASN A 174 -0.50 7.74 -9.69
C ASN A 174 -1.75 8.03 -8.86
N MET A 175 -2.84 8.29 -9.57
CA MET A 175 -4.19 8.29 -9.01
C MET A 175 -5.01 7.25 -9.75
N TYR A 176 -5.87 6.55 -9.04
CA TYR A 176 -6.66 5.44 -9.59
C TYR A 176 -8.13 5.82 -9.65
N SER A 177 -8.80 5.43 -10.74
CA SER A 177 -10.27 5.51 -10.83
C SER A 177 -10.90 4.12 -10.71
N LYS A 178 -12.13 4.04 -10.20
CA LYS A 178 -12.85 2.75 -10.10
C LYS A 178 -12.91 1.99 -11.42
N ARG A 179 -13.17 2.69 -12.53
CA ARG A 179 -13.26 2.11 -13.88
C ARG A 179 -11.92 1.55 -14.35
N GLU A 180 -10.85 2.30 -14.13
CA GLU A 180 -9.48 1.88 -14.48
C GLU A 180 -9.07 0.64 -13.69
N VAL A 181 -9.27 0.65 -12.36
CA VAL A 181 -8.96 -0.48 -11.49
C VAL A 181 -9.76 -1.71 -11.89
N LYS A 182 -11.07 -1.59 -12.12
CA LYS A 182 -11.91 -2.71 -12.54
C LYS A 182 -11.36 -3.38 -13.81
N LYS A 183 -10.95 -2.58 -14.81
CA LYS A 183 -10.36 -3.09 -16.05
C LYS A 183 -9.00 -3.75 -15.81
N LEU A 184 -8.14 -3.16 -14.98
CA LEU A 184 -6.84 -3.73 -14.65
C LEU A 184 -6.97 -5.07 -13.91
N LEU A 185 -7.93 -5.20 -12.99
CA LEU A 185 -8.22 -6.46 -12.31
C LEU A 185 -8.70 -7.54 -13.28
N GLN A 186 -9.74 -7.24 -14.07
CA GLN A 186 -10.33 -8.20 -15.01
C GLN A 186 -9.34 -8.69 -16.07
N ASN A 187 -8.47 -7.80 -16.58
CA ASN A 187 -7.44 -8.15 -17.55
C ASN A 187 -6.38 -9.12 -17.00
N ASN A 188 -6.32 -9.32 -15.68
CA ASN A 188 -5.34 -10.17 -15.01
C ASN A 188 -5.99 -11.34 -14.25
N GLY A 189 -7.24 -11.71 -14.57
CA GLY A 189 -7.93 -12.84 -13.91
C GLY A 189 -8.22 -12.59 -12.43
N LEU A 190 -8.43 -11.32 -12.06
CA LEU A 190 -8.84 -10.93 -10.71
C LEU A 190 -10.29 -10.48 -10.74
N LYS A 191 -11.14 -11.19 -10.01
CA LYS A 191 -12.54 -10.85 -9.79
C LYS A 191 -12.65 -9.76 -8.71
N PRO A 192 -13.21 -8.58 -9.01
CA PRO A 192 -13.41 -7.55 -8.01
C PRO A 192 -14.50 -7.96 -7.01
N LEU A 193 -14.18 -7.91 -5.71
CA LEU A 193 -15.12 -8.07 -4.61
C LEU A 193 -15.63 -6.70 -4.12
N LEU A 194 -14.74 -5.69 -4.10
CA LEU A 194 -15.05 -4.31 -3.70
C LEU A 194 -14.18 -3.33 -4.48
N ILE A 195 -14.77 -2.25 -5.00
CA ILE A 195 -14.02 -1.09 -5.51
C ILE A 195 -14.77 0.18 -5.08
N GLU A 196 -14.36 0.76 -3.96
CA GLU A 196 -15.10 1.84 -3.32
C GLU A 196 -14.24 3.04 -2.95
N ASP A 197 -14.84 4.22 -3.02
CA ASP A 197 -14.21 5.44 -2.55
C ASP A 197 -14.52 5.63 -1.05
N TYR A 198 -13.54 6.15 -0.32
CA TYR A 198 -13.61 6.40 1.11
C TYR A 198 -13.05 7.77 1.47
N VAL A 199 -13.47 8.27 2.64
CA VAL A 199 -13.17 9.61 3.19
C VAL A 199 -13.76 10.76 2.35
N LEU A 200 -14.63 11.59 2.94
CA LEU A 200 -15.33 12.67 2.22
C LEU A 200 -16.16 12.19 1.01
N LYS A 201 -16.98 11.14 1.20
CA LYS A 201 -17.86 10.57 0.16
C LYS A 201 -18.96 11.52 -0.33
N ARG A 202 -19.26 12.60 0.40
CA ARG A 202 -20.35 13.53 0.07
C ARG A 202 -20.05 14.31 -1.20
N PHE A 203 -21.07 14.47 -2.04
CA PHE A 203 -20.99 15.32 -3.23
C PHE A 203 -20.53 16.74 -2.84
N PRO A 204 -19.61 17.37 -3.58
CA PRO A 204 -19.02 16.97 -4.88
C PRO A 204 -17.73 16.13 -4.81
N PHE A 205 -17.30 15.70 -3.62
CA PHE A 205 -15.91 15.33 -3.34
C PHE A 205 -15.51 13.89 -3.72
N LYS A 206 -16.48 12.97 -3.85
CA LYS A 206 -16.32 11.58 -4.39
C LYS A 206 -15.16 10.76 -3.80
N GLY A 207 -14.77 11.04 -2.55
CA GLY A 207 -13.74 10.27 -1.85
C GLY A 207 -12.29 10.73 -2.06
N ILE A 208 -11.43 10.54 -1.06
CA ILE A 208 -9.97 10.77 -1.16
C ILE A 208 -9.22 9.44 -1.35
N LEU A 209 -9.67 8.40 -0.66
CA LEU A 209 -9.11 7.05 -0.75
C LEU A 209 -9.94 6.19 -1.69
N LEU A 210 -9.28 5.25 -2.34
CA LEU A 210 -9.88 4.17 -3.11
C LEU A 210 -9.46 2.85 -2.45
N VAL A 211 -10.45 2.06 -2.08
CA VAL A 211 -10.27 0.69 -1.58
C VAL A 211 -10.51 -0.28 -2.72
N ILE A 212 -9.60 -1.24 -2.85
CA ILE A 212 -9.65 -2.29 -3.87
C ILE A 212 -9.58 -3.62 -3.13
N HIS A 213 -10.63 -4.43 -3.24
CA HIS A 213 -10.65 -5.82 -2.79
C HIS A 213 -10.96 -6.71 -3.99
N ALA A 214 -10.11 -7.68 -4.28
CA ALA A 214 -10.30 -8.63 -5.37
C ALA A 214 -9.85 -10.03 -4.99
N GLN A 215 -10.29 -11.02 -5.73
CA GLN A 215 -9.88 -12.41 -5.59
C GLN A 215 -9.38 -12.93 -6.93
N LYS A 216 -8.34 -13.75 -6.93
CA LYS A 216 -7.88 -14.46 -8.12
C LYS A 216 -8.78 -15.65 -8.41
N ASP A 217 -9.16 -15.80 -9.67
CA ASP A 217 -9.94 -16.94 -10.15
C ASP A 217 -9.20 -18.28 -9.95
#